data_AF-A0A960J2J8-F1
#
_entry.id   AF-A0A960J2J8-F1
#
_cell.length_a   1.000
_cell.length_b   1.000
_cell.length_c   1.000
_cell.angle_alpha   90.00
_cell.angle_beta   90.00
_cell.angle_gamma   90.00
#
_symmetry.space_group_name_H-M   'P 1'
#
loop_
_entity.id
_entity.type
_entity.pdbx_description
1 polymer ?
#
loop_
_entity_poly.entity_id
_entity_poly.type
_entity_poly.pdbx_seq_one_letter_code
_entity_poly.pdbx_strand_id
1 'polypeptide(L)'
;MADDTTTPELDAFHEIRKPGAHLEDDVVADDFVLMLGVDLENYEKFPRVDDAVTYPRTVLDNRADLGGDALDLDDYSGPYRQGIRFADFSREALATRFLPWADAYRQLCLEGWVAEVGRRYGEATMAEIEWAAWTDQVLPEIGRMRAEFLPAGTPYVDPNRAVAEADRARTRVDYGGVFSADLAGDHLAKDQLVTWLLGSHEYLLQCIEAWATQITVRYGLDVMFDIQFTLWGDTVLPGAKRLKAEYLGIGTGSVEEWMKDLQMDATAMPGKAFDCTFEMPEPDVGVLTFNRCVAVDQWEAMGRPDILEKNCHSTCPKSMIVTTKMYHPDMQVEILAIPPRKDPDDVCCRWRFSIGDGGPTPVELGTKPAGG
;
A
#
# COMPACT_ATOMS: atom_id res chain seq x y z
N MET A 1 -14.78 2.29 -33.89
CA MET A 1 -15.44 1.00 -33.64
C MET A 1 -14.78 0.48 -32.39
N ALA A 2 -15.47 0.61 -31.26
CA ALA A 2 -14.98 0.14 -29.98
C ALA A 2 -14.97 -1.39 -30.04
N ASP A 3 -13.82 -1.99 -29.80
CA ASP A 3 -13.69 -3.43 -29.70
C ASP A 3 -14.21 -3.81 -28.32
N ASP A 4 -15.39 -4.41 -28.31
CA ASP A 4 -16.09 -4.93 -27.14
C ASP A 4 -15.33 -6.17 -26.65
N THR A 5 -14.22 -5.90 -25.96
CA THR A 5 -13.30 -6.89 -25.40
C THR A 5 -13.43 -6.87 -23.88
N THR A 6 -14.63 -7.22 -23.39
CA THR A 6 -14.69 -7.96 -22.13
C THR A 6 -14.20 -9.38 -22.42
N THR A 7 -12.89 -9.49 -22.56
CA THR A 7 -12.20 -10.71 -22.97
C THR A 7 -12.20 -11.69 -21.80
N PRO A 8 -12.40 -13.01 -22.03
CA PRO A 8 -12.19 -14.06 -21.03
C PRO A 8 -10.85 -13.94 -20.26
N GLU A 9 -9.86 -13.26 -20.85
CA GLU A 9 -8.57 -12.92 -20.27
C GLU A 9 -8.67 -11.96 -19.06
N LEU A 10 -9.59 -10.99 -19.08
CA LEU A 10 -9.81 -10.05 -17.99
C LEU A 10 -10.41 -10.76 -16.77
N ASP A 11 -11.43 -11.59 -17.00
CA ASP A 11 -12.07 -12.40 -15.95
C ASP A 11 -11.06 -13.38 -15.33
N ALA A 12 -10.26 -14.06 -16.16
CA ALA A 12 -9.21 -14.95 -15.67
C ALA A 12 -8.13 -14.21 -14.85
N PHE A 13 -7.70 -13.03 -15.31
CA PHE A 13 -6.74 -12.22 -14.57
C PHE A 13 -7.32 -11.68 -13.27
N HIS A 14 -8.59 -11.29 -13.25
CA HIS A 14 -9.30 -10.90 -12.03
C HIS A 14 -9.42 -12.06 -11.04
N GLU A 15 -9.64 -13.29 -11.49
CA GLU A 15 -9.62 -14.48 -10.60
C GLU A 15 -8.24 -14.69 -9.95
N ILE A 16 -7.16 -14.45 -10.70
CA ILE A 16 -5.77 -14.58 -10.21
C ILE A 16 -5.38 -13.40 -9.29
N ARG A 17 -5.92 -12.20 -9.55
CA ARG A 17 -5.65 -10.96 -8.81
C ARG A 17 -6.82 -10.49 -7.94
N LYS A 18 -7.74 -11.38 -7.52
CA LYS A 18 -8.84 -11.01 -6.60
C LYS A 18 -8.23 -10.34 -5.37
N PRO A 19 -8.39 -9.03 -5.19
CA PRO A 19 -7.65 -8.36 -4.15
C PRO A 19 -8.24 -8.73 -2.79
N GLY A 20 -7.36 -8.65 -1.79
CA GLY A 20 -7.62 -9.19 -0.48
C GLY A 20 -7.35 -10.69 -0.41
N ALA A 21 -6.49 -11.04 0.53
CA ALA A 21 -6.70 -12.24 1.34
C ALA A 21 -6.52 -13.65 0.80
N HIS A 22 -6.48 -13.90 -0.50
CA HIS A 22 -6.35 -15.27 -0.99
C HIS A 22 -4.87 -15.67 -1.09
N LEU A 23 -4.15 -15.60 0.03
CA LEU A 23 -2.84 -16.24 0.22
C LEU A 23 -2.98 -17.68 0.75
N GLU A 24 -4.20 -18.21 0.85
CA GLU A 24 -4.44 -19.55 1.39
C GLU A 24 -4.40 -20.66 0.33
N ASP A 25 -4.30 -20.33 -0.97
CA ASP A 25 -4.28 -21.34 -2.05
C ASP A 25 -3.07 -21.16 -2.99
N ASP A 26 -2.55 -22.29 -3.48
CA ASP A 26 -1.49 -22.38 -4.49
C ASP A 26 -1.88 -21.57 -5.74
N VAL A 27 -1.32 -20.37 -5.90
CA VAL A 27 -1.53 -19.56 -7.11
C VAL A 27 -0.78 -20.25 -8.26
N VAL A 28 -1.51 -20.98 -9.09
CA VAL A 28 -0.96 -21.60 -10.31
C VAL A 28 -0.76 -20.49 -11.35
N ALA A 29 0.47 -20.31 -11.82
CA ALA A 29 0.78 -19.44 -12.94
C ALA A 29 0.02 -19.92 -14.19
N ASP A 30 -0.93 -19.12 -14.66
CA ASP A 30 -1.67 -19.36 -15.90
C ASP A 30 -0.97 -18.74 -17.12
N ASP A 31 -1.35 -19.16 -18.32
CA ASP A 31 -0.81 -18.72 -19.61
C ASP A 31 -0.85 -17.19 -19.74
N PHE A 32 -1.88 -16.51 -19.24
CA PHE A 32 -1.95 -15.04 -19.24
C PHE A 32 -0.82 -14.39 -18.42
N VAL A 33 -0.56 -14.90 -17.22
CA VAL A 33 0.52 -14.39 -16.35
C VAL A 33 1.88 -14.66 -16.96
N LEU A 34 2.06 -15.80 -17.64
CA LEU A 34 3.28 -16.12 -18.38
C LEU A 34 3.47 -15.22 -19.61
N MET A 35 2.39 -14.71 -20.20
CA MET A 35 2.43 -13.78 -21.33
C MET A 35 2.70 -12.31 -20.93
N LEU A 36 2.59 -11.94 -19.65
CA LEU A 36 2.87 -10.59 -19.20
C LEU A 36 4.35 -10.24 -19.43
N GLY A 37 4.64 -9.44 -20.45
CA GLY A 37 5.97 -8.89 -20.69
C GLY A 37 6.30 -7.75 -19.74
N VAL A 38 7.59 -7.56 -19.47
CA VAL A 38 8.10 -6.43 -18.69
C VAL A 38 9.45 -5.99 -19.27
N ASP A 39 9.64 -4.68 -19.46
CA ASP A 39 10.91 -4.11 -19.89
C ASP A 39 11.90 -4.08 -18.73
N LEU A 40 12.92 -4.94 -18.78
CA LEU A 40 14.01 -5.02 -17.80
C LEU A 40 15.26 -4.24 -18.21
N GLU A 41 15.26 -3.62 -19.40
CA GLU A 41 16.40 -2.87 -19.93
C GLU A 41 16.23 -1.36 -19.68
N ASN A 42 15.05 -0.81 -19.97
CA ASN A 42 14.82 0.64 -19.94
C ASN A 42 13.92 1.08 -18.78
N TYR A 43 14.34 0.78 -17.55
CA TYR A 43 13.66 1.29 -16.36
C TYR A 43 14.64 1.84 -15.33
N GLU A 44 14.15 2.72 -14.47
CA GLU A 44 14.95 3.21 -13.35
C GLU A 44 15.14 2.08 -12.34
N LYS A 45 16.38 1.63 -12.21
CA LYS A 45 16.76 0.49 -11.39
C LYS A 45 17.71 0.92 -10.29
N PHE A 46 17.32 0.65 -9.06
CA PHE A 46 18.21 0.76 -7.92
C PHE A 46 19.13 -0.46 -7.84
N PRO A 47 20.42 -0.25 -7.51
CA PRO A 47 21.41 -1.32 -7.52
C PRO A 47 20.99 -2.43 -6.57
N ARG A 48 21.24 -3.67 -7.01
CA ARG A 48 21.06 -4.85 -6.18
C ARG A 48 22.10 -4.83 -5.06
N VAL A 49 21.65 -5.19 -3.86
CA VAL A 49 22.51 -5.31 -2.67
C VAL A 49 23.37 -6.57 -2.76
N ASP A 50 24.30 -6.74 -1.83
CA ASP A 50 25.13 -7.95 -1.76
C ASP A 50 24.27 -9.20 -1.51
N ASP A 51 24.07 -10.00 -2.56
CA ASP A 51 23.32 -11.27 -2.52
C ASP A 51 23.89 -12.33 -1.57
N ALA A 52 25.10 -12.12 -1.05
CA ALA A 52 25.67 -12.98 -0.03
C ALA A 52 25.02 -12.78 1.34
N VAL A 53 24.45 -11.60 1.60
CA VAL A 53 23.83 -11.26 2.89
C VAL A 53 22.34 -11.65 2.86
N THR A 54 21.94 -12.44 3.84
CA THR A 54 20.55 -12.89 4.03
C THR A 54 20.11 -12.56 5.44
N TYR A 55 18.81 -12.30 5.60
CA TYR A 55 18.21 -12.02 6.90
C TYR A 55 17.04 -12.99 7.08
N PRO A 56 17.06 -13.84 8.12
CA PRO A 56 15.96 -14.76 8.36
C PRO A 56 14.70 -13.98 8.75
N ARG A 57 13.54 -14.45 8.32
CA ARG A 57 12.25 -13.89 8.73
C ARG A 57 12.11 -13.93 10.25
N THR A 58 11.61 -12.83 10.80
CA THR A 58 11.19 -12.74 12.20
C THR A 58 9.72 -12.35 12.22
N VAL A 59 8.82 -13.21 12.72
CA VAL A 59 7.39 -12.87 12.79
C VAL A 59 7.14 -12.01 14.02
N LEU A 60 6.85 -10.71 13.84
CA LEU A 60 6.52 -9.83 14.97
C LEU A 60 5.80 -8.52 14.58
N ASP A 61 4.97 -8.47 13.54
CA ASP A 61 4.07 -7.31 13.40
C ASP A 61 2.91 -7.44 14.40
N ASN A 62 3.12 -6.90 15.60
CA ASN A 62 2.17 -6.96 16.68
C ASN A 62 1.14 -5.82 16.64
N ARG A 63 1.16 -4.95 15.61
CA ARG A 63 0.31 -3.74 15.59
C ARG A 63 -1.19 -4.06 15.67
N ALA A 64 -1.60 -5.25 15.22
CA ALA A 64 -2.99 -5.74 15.29
C ALA A 64 -3.37 -6.38 16.64
N ASP A 65 -2.41 -6.62 17.53
CA ASP A 65 -2.66 -7.32 18.79
C ASP A 65 -3.58 -6.53 19.72
N LEU A 66 -4.61 -7.19 20.22
CA LEU A 66 -5.61 -6.62 21.15
C LEU A 66 -5.33 -6.93 22.62
N GLY A 67 -4.43 -7.87 22.92
CA GLY A 67 -4.15 -8.33 24.29
C GLY A 67 -3.28 -7.38 25.10
N GLY A 68 -3.12 -7.60 26.40
CA GLY A 68 -2.23 -6.82 27.28
C GLY A 68 -2.76 -5.45 27.71
N ASP A 69 -2.01 -4.76 28.57
CA ASP A 69 -2.37 -3.43 29.07
C ASP A 69 -2.15 -2.39 27.97
N ALA A 70 -3.20 -1.64 27.62
CA ALA A 70 -3.14 -0.57 26.64
C ALA A 70 -2.59 0.72 27.24
N LEU A 71 -1.90 1.50 26.40
CA LEU A 71 -1.28 2.76 26.81
C LEU A 71 -2.27 3.95 26.91
N ASP A 72 -3.40 3.85 26.21
CA ASP A 72 -4.47 4.84 26.14
C ASP A 72 -4.00 6.21 25.60
N LEU A 73 -3.30 6.20 24.46
CA LEU A 73 -2.73 7.38 23.82
C LEU A 73 -3.77 8.18 23.02
N ASP A 74 -3.75 9.51 23.12
CA ASP A 74 -4.65 10.40 22.36
C ASP A 74 -4.23 10.59 20.89
N ASP A 75 -2.93 10.44 20.60
CA ASP A 75 -2.32 10.48 19.28
C ASP A 75 -0.91 9.86 19.35
N TYR A 76 -0.10 10.00 18.30
CA TYR A 76 1.28 9.50 18.24
C TYR A 76 2.36 10.60 18.32
N SER A 77 2.05 11.75 18.96
CA SER A 77 3.03 12.84 19.16
C SER A 77 4.10 12.55 20.23
N GLY A 78 3.84 11.56 21.11
CA GLY A 78 4.77 11.10 22.15
C GLY A 78 5.98 10.35 21.59
N PRO A 79 6.86 9.79 22.45
CA PRO A 79 8.07 9.10 22.00
C PRO A 79 7.77 7.85 21.17
N TYR A 80 8.65 7.52 20.22
CA TYR A 80 8.56 6.29 19.43
C TYR A 80 8.50 5.04 20.32
N ARG A 81 7.64 4.10 19.93
CA ARG A 81 7.52 2.80 20.60
C ARG A 81 7.62 1.69 19.58
N GLN A 82 8.64 0.85 19.73
CA GLN A 82 8.92 -0.23 18.79
C GLN A 82 7.73 -1.20 18.63
N GLY A 83 7.14 -1.61 19.76
CA GLY A 83 5.98 -2.51 19.79
C GLY A 83 4.65 -1.79 19.97
N ILE A 84 4.48 -0.60 19.37
CA ILE A 84 3.20 0.12 19.39
C ILE A 84 2.11 -0.73 18.73
N ARG A 85 0.91 -0.71 19.31
CA ARG A 85 -0.26 -1.40 18.77
C ARG A 85 -1.39 -0.43 18.53
N PHE A 86 -2.30 -0.74 17.60
CA PHE A 86 -3.49 0.09 17.44
C PHE A 86 -4.35 0.11 18.70
N ALA A 87 -4.36 -0.99 19.48
CA ALA A 87 -5.04 -1.06 20.77
C ALA A 87 -4.44 -0.16 21.86
N ASP A 88 -3.22 0.36 21.66
CA ASP A 88 -2.57 1.29 22.59
C ASP A 88 -3.12 2.71 22.51
N PHE A 89 -3.82 3.05 21.43
CA PHE A 89 -4.51 4.33 21.31
C PHE A 89 -5.85 4.28 22.05
N SER A 90 -6.28 5.43 22.55
CA SER A 90 -7.57 5.56 23.21
C SER A 90 -8.71 5.29 22.22
N ARG A 91 -9.86 4.87 22.74
CA ARG A 91 -11.06 4.65 21.92
C ARG A 91 -11.44 5.95 21.17
N GLU A 92 -11.29 7.09 21.83
CA GLU A 92 -11.54 8.41 21.24
C GLU A 92 -10.56 8.73 20.12
N ALA A 93 -9.26 8.47 20.32
CA ALA A 93 -8.25 8.65 19.27
C ALA A 93 -8.54 7.79 18.04
N LEU A 94 -8.88 6.51 18.24
CA LEU A 94 -9.22 5.61 17.13
C LEU A 94 -10.42 6.13 16.33
N ALA A 95 -11.50 6.53 17.00
CA ALA A 95 -12.72 6.99 16.35
C ALA A 95 -12.58 8.37 15.67
N THR A 96 -11.88 9.31 16.31
CA THR A 96 -11.86 10.72 15.89
C THR A 96 -10.61 11.12 15.11
N ARG A 97 -9.56 10.30 15.13
CA ARG A 97 -8.30 10.55 14.43
C ARG A 97 -7.96 9.45 13.45
N PHE A 98 -7.84 8.20 13.89
CA PHE A 98 -7.35 7.12 13.03
C PHE A 98 -8.32 6.75 11.91
N LEU A 99 -9.61 6.59 12.21
CA LEU A 99 -10.58 6.26 11.14
C LEU A 99 -10.74 7.41 10.13
N PRO A 100 -10.89 8.68 10.55
CA PRO A 100 -10.86 9.81 9.60
C PRO A 100 -9.55 9.91 8.81
N TRP A 101 -8.41 9.65 9.46
CA TRP A 101 -7.11 9.61 8.80
C TRP A 101 -7.04 8.52 7.73
N ALA A 102 -7.47 7.30 8.04
CA ALA A 102 -7.48 6.19 7.10
C ALA A 102 -8.39 6.47 5.89
N ASP A 103 -9.57 7.07 6.12
CA ASP A 103 -10.47 7.48 5.05
C ASP A 103 -9.85 8.58 4.16
N ALA A 104 -9.27 9.61 4.76
CA ALA A 104 -8.58 10.68 4.03
C ALA A 104 -7.35 10.16 3.26
N TYR A 105 -6.60 9.22 3.83
CA TYR A 105 -5.45 8.58 3.18
C TYR A 105 -5.91 7.78 1.95
N ARG A 106 -7.00 7.03 2.09
CA ARG A 106 -7.58 6.27 0.99
C ARG A 106 -8.05 7.16 -0.15
N GLN A 107 -8.77 8.25 0.17
CA GLN A 107 -9.16 9.25 -0.82
C GLN A 107 -7.94 9.85 -1.53
N LEU A 108 -6.88 10.17 -0.78
CA LEU A 108 -5.63 10.68 -1.35
C LEU A 108 -5.00 9.70 -2.34
N CYS A 109 -4.94 8.41 -2.01
CA CYS A 109 -4.42 7.39 -2.93
C CYS A 109 -5.24 7.30 -4.22
N LEU A 110 -6.58 7.28 -4.09
CA LEU A 110 -7.48 7.14 -5.24
C LEU A 110 -7.50 8.39 -6.13
N GLU A 111 -7.47 9.59 -5.53
CA GLU A 111 -7.33 10.83 -6.30
C GLU A 111 -5.96 10.92 -7.01
N GLY A 112 -4.91 10.33 -6.44
CA GLY A 112 -3.63 10.20 -7.12
C GLY A 112 -3.75 9.33 -8.39
N TRP A 113 -4.42 8.17 -8.31
CA TRP A 113 -4.68 7.32 -9.47
C TRP A 113 -5.48 8.07 -10.55
N VAL A 114 -6.56 8.72 -10.14
CA VAL A 114 -7.44 9.50 -11.01
C VAL A 114 -6.66 10.60 -11.72
N ALA A 115 -5.85 11.37 -10.98
CA ALA A 115 -5.07 12.45 -11.55
C ALA A 115 -4.06 11.94 -12.58
N GLU A 116 -3.33 10.87 -12.27
CA GLU A 116 -2.29 10.36 -13.16
C GLU A 116 -2.86 9.65 -14.39
N VAL A 117 -3.90 8.83 -14.23
CA VAL A 117 -4.59 8.18 -15.35
C VAL A 117 -5.29 9.22 -16.22
N GLY A 118 -5.99 10.19 -15.61
CA GLY A 118 -6.65 11.29 -16.33
C GLY A 118 -5.67 12.15 -17.11
N ARG A 119 -4.49 12.45 -16.54
CA ARG A 119 -3.43 13.19 -17.23
C ARG A 119 -2.89 12.44 -18.46
N ARG A 120 -2.76 11.11 -18.38
CA ARG A 120 -2.22 10.28 -19.46
C ARG A 120 -3.22 9.96 -20.57
N TYR A 121 -4.45 9.66 -20.19
CA TYR A 121 -5.44 9.06 -21.11
C TYR A 121 -6.73 9.86 -21.28
N GLY A 122 -6.85 11.01 -20.58
CA GLY A 122 -8.03 11.86 -20.60
C GLY A 122 -9.14 11.39 -19.67
N GLU A 123 -10.08 12.29 -19.39
CA GLU A 123 -11.16 12.08 -18.40
C GLU A 123 -12.08 10.90 -18.75
N ALA A 124 -12.42 10.73 -20.03
CA ALA A 124 -13.32 9.65 -20.46
C ALA A 124 -12.73 8.26 -20.20
N THR A 125 -11.47 8.05 -20.58
CA THR A 125 -10.75 6.78 -20.35
C THR A 125 -10.53 6.55 -18.85
N MET A 126 -10.19 7.59 -18.10
CA MET A 126 -10.05 7.51 -16.65
C MET A 126 -11.36 7.06 -15.99
N ALA A 127 -12.50 7.65 -16.38
CA ALA A 127 -13.80 7.28 -15.83
C ALA A 127 -14.16 5.83 -16.17
N GLU A 128 -13.90 5.37 -17.39
CA GLU A 128 -14.09 3.97 -17.77
C GLU A 128 -13.29 3.02 -16.85
N ILE A 129 -12.01 3.32 -16.64
CA ILE A 129 -11.11 2.53 -15.79
C ILE A 129 -11.58 2.56 -14.33
N GLU A 130 -11.96 3.72 -13.80
CA GLU A 130 -12.46 3.88 -12.43
C GLU A 130 -13.72 3.03 -12.19
N TRP A 131 -14.68 3.08 -13.13
CA TRP A 131 -15.92 2.32 -13.03
C TRP A 131 -15.72 0.81 -13.21
N ALA A 132 -14.77 0.40 -14.06
CA ALA A 132 -14.39 -1.01 -14.20
C ALA A 132 -13.70 -1.51 -12.92
N ALA A 133 -12.77 -0.73 -12.35
CA ALA A 133 -12.13 -1.04 -11.08
C ALA A 133 -13.17 -1.25 -9.96
N TRP A 134 -14.16 -0.36 -9.87
CA TRP A 134 -15.26 -0.51 -8.91
C TRP A 134 -16.10 -1.76 -9.17
N THR A 135 -16.64 -1.88 -10.39
CA THR A 135 -17.67 -2.89 -10.71
C THR A 135 -17.10 -4.30 -10.69
N ASP A 136 -15.88 -4.46 -11.21
CA ASP A 136 -15.33 -5.79 -11.48
C ASP A 136 -14.53 -6.35 -10.30
N GLN A 137 -13.99 -5.47 -9.44
CA GLN A 137 -13.06 -5.90 -8.38
C GLN A 137 -13.45 -5.39 -6.98
N VAL A 138 -13.82 -4.12 -6.82
CA VAL A 138 -14.15 -3.60 -5.48
C VAL A 138 -15.51 -4.08 -4.99
N LEU A 139 -16.57 -3.87 -5.77
CA LEU A 139 -17.95 -4.18 -5.39
C LEU A 139 -18.17 -5.67 -5.03
N PRO A 140 -17.60 -6.65 -5.76
CA PRO A 140 -17.72 -8.06 -5.41
C PRO A 140 -17.16 -8.40 -4.01
N GLU A 141 -16.10 -7.71 -3.59
CA GLU A 141 -15.38 -8.02 -2.35
C GLU A 141 -16.04 -7.39 -1.11
N ILE A 142 -16.87 -6.37 -1.27
CA ILE A 142 -17.51 -5.66 -0.15
C ILE A 142 -18.29 -6.61 0.76
N GLY A 143 -18.99 -7.60 0.21
CA GLY A 143 -19.73 -8.58 1.00
C GLY A 143 -18.83 -9.36 1.98
N ARG A 144 -17.68 -9.85 1.49
CA ARG A 144 -16.68 -10.57 2.28
C ARG A 144 -16.03 -9.65 3.31
N MET A 145 -15.55 -8.49 2.88
CA MET A 145 -14.86 -7.54 3.77
C MET A 145 -15.73 -7.06 4.93
N ARG A 146 -17.03 -6.84 4.67
CA ARG A 146 -18.00 -6.50 5.73
C ARG A 146 -18.16 -7.63 6.74
N ALA A 147 -18.26 -8.87 6.27
CA ALA A 147 -18.41 -10.02 7.15
C ALA A 147 -17.17 -10.26 8.03
N GLU A 148 -16.00 -9.88 7.51
CA GLU A 148 -14.72 -10.07 8.18
C GLU A 148 -14.38 -8.95 9.18
N PHE A 149 -14.56 -7.69 8.79
CA PHE A 149 -14.01 -6.55 9.54
C PHE A 149 -15.04 -5.67 10.24
N LEU A 150 -16.32 -5.76 9.86
CA LEU A 150 -17.36 -4.88 10.42
C LEU A 150 -18.26 -5.64 11.40
N PRO A 151 -18.81 -4.96 12.42
CA PRO A 151 -19.83 -5.55 13.28
C PRO A 151 -21.02 -6.10 12.48
N ALA A 152 -21.56 -7.22 12.95
CA ALA A 152 -22.74 -7.84 12.34
C ALA A 152 -23.90 -6.85 12.28
N GLY A 153 -24.52 -6.74 11.10
CA GLY A 153 -25.65 -5.83 10.88
C GLY A 153 -25.26 -4.39 10.53
N THR A 154 -23.96 -4.06 10.42
CA THR A 154 -23.50 -2.77 9.88
C THR A 154 -24.16 -2.53 8.50
N PRO A 155 -25.01 -1.51 8.35
CA PRO A 155 -25.72 -1.27 7.09
C PRO A 155 -24.72 -0.86 6.00
N TYR A 156 -24.97 -1.32 4.79
CA TYR A 156 -24.26 -0.86 3.60
C TYR A 156 -25.25 -0.73 2.46
N VAL A 157 -25.20 0.42 1.81
CA VAL A 157 -25.85 0.67 0.54
C VAL A 157 -24.74 1.10 -0.40
N ASP A 158 -24.63 0.41 -1.53
CA ASP A 158 -23.69 0.81 -2.58
C ASP A 158 -24.01 2.25 -3.03
N PRO A 159 -23.11 3.23 -2.76
CA PRO A 159 -23.37 4.62 -3.10
C PRO A 159 -23.44 4.83 -4.62
N ASN A 160 -22.86 3.91 -5.39
CA ASN A 160 -22.79 3.96 -6.84
C ASN A 160 -23.99 3.30 -7.53
N ARG A 161 -24.85 2.59 -6.78
CA ARG A 161 -25.98 1.82 -7.33
C ARG A 161 -26.94 2.65 -8.18
N ALA A 162 -27.09 3.94 -7.85
CA ALA A 162 -28.02 4.83 -8.53
C ALA A 162 -27.44 5.41 -9.85
N VAL A 163 -26.14 5.24 -10.10
CA VAL A 163 -25.50 5.79 -11.29
C VAL A 163 -25.74 4.87 -12.48
N ALA A 164 -26.54 5.35 -13.45
CA ALA A 164 -26.78 4.64 -14.69
C ALA A 164 -25.50 4.55 -15.54
N GLU A 165 -25.34 3.47 -16.30
CA GLU A 165 -24.15 3.25 -17.15
C GLU A 165 -23.85 4.42 -18.09
N ALA A 166 -24.89 5.01 -18.70
CA ALA A 166 -24.78 6.17 -19.58
C ALA A 166 -24.24 7.44 -18.89
N ASP A 167 -24.28 7.48 -17.55
CA ASP A 167 -23.85 8.61 -16.73
C ASP A 167 -22.47 8.40 -16.10
N ARG A 168 -21.89 7.20 -16.21
CA ARG A 168 -20.60 6.85 -15.60
C ARG A 168 -19.44 7.70 -16.12
N ALA A 169 -19.45 8.03 -17.42
CA ALA A 169 -18.41 8.86 -18.03
C ALA A 169 -18.30 10.28 -17.45
N ARG A 170 -19.33 10.75 -16.73
CA ARG A 170 -19.41 12.10 -16.13
C ARG A 170 -19.60 12.07 -14.61
N THR A 171 -19.55 10.90 -14.00
CA THR A 171 -19.83 10.68 -12.57
C THR A 171 -18.68 9.88 -12.00
N ARG A 172 -18.00 10.42 -10.99
CA ARG A 172 -16.92 9.70 -10.29
C ARG A 172 -17.51 8.55 -9.46
N VAL A 173 -16.74 7.49 -9.27
CA VAL A 173 -17.08 6.46 -8.29
C VAL A 173 -16.93 7.03 -6.88
N ASP A 174 -17.95 6.86 -6.06
CA ASP A 174 -17.87 7.09 -4.62
C ASP A 174 -17.33 5.81 -3.96
N TYR A 175 -16.07 5.84 -3.53
CA TYR A 175 -15.48 4.71 -2.84
C TYR A 175 -15.91 4.63 -1.37
N GLY A 176 -16.63 5.62 -0.84
CA GLY A 176 -17.12 5.64 0.54
C GLY A 176 -18.18 4.57 0.85
N GLY A 177 -18.76 4.66 2.06
CA GLY A 177 -19.93 3.89 2.47
C GLY A 177 -19.68 2.55 3.16
N VAL A 178 -18.55 1.84 2.94
CA VAL A 178 -18.28 0.57 3.66
C VAL A 178 -17.35 0.73 4.86
N PHE A 179 -16.29 1.55 4.73
CA PHE A 179 -15.31 1.82 5.80
C PHE A 179 -15.21 3.31 6.13
N SER A 180 -16.23 4.10 5.77
CA SER A 180 -16.24 5.54 6.05
C SER A 180 -16.30 5.81 7.55
N ALA A 181 -15.54 6.81 8.00
CA ALA A 181 -15.37 7.11 9.42
C ALA A 181 -16.68 7.56 10.10
N ASP A 182 -17.61 8.15 9.35
CA ASP A 182 -18.93 8.58 9.84
C ASP A 182 -19.86 7.42 10.22
N LEU A 183 -19.56 6.20 9.75
CA LEU A 183 -20.29 4.99 10.12
C LEU A 183 -19.81 4.41 11.45
N ALA A 184 -18.60 4.78 11.90
CA ALA A 184 -18.08 4.42 13.20
C ALA A 184 -18.75 5.30 14.27
N GLY A 185 -19.96 4.92 14.68
CA GLY A 185 -20.69 5.64 15.72
C GLY A 185 -20.04 5.53 17.10
N ASP A 186 -20.49 6.36 18.05
CA ASP A 186 -19.98 6.45 19.43
C ASP A 186 -20.07 5.15 20.26
N HIS A 187 -20.72 4.12 19.73
CA HIS A 187 -21.07 2.89 20.43
C HIS A 187 -20.08 1.74 20.18
N LEU A 188 -19.12 1.88 19.26
CA LEU A 188 -18.14 0.84 18.98
C LEU A 188 -17.12 0.72 20.12
N ALA A 189 -16.87 -0.51 20.55
CA ALA A 189 -15.80 -0.82 21.49
C ALA A 189 -14.42 -0.64 20.82
N LYS A 190 -13.37 -0.52 21.65
CA LYS A 190 -12.02 -0.21 21.18
C LYS A 190 -11.46 -1.28 20.21
N ASP A 191 -11.66 -2.55 20.53
CA ASP A 191 -11.30 -3.69 19.68
C ASP A 191 -12.04 -3.68 18.33
N GLN A 192 -13.31 -3.28 18.31
CA GLN A 192 -14.08 -3.11 17.09
C GLN A 192 -13.53 -1.97 16.22
N LEU A 193 -13.08 -0.86 16.83
CA LEU A 193 -12.44 0.24 16.10
C LEU A 193 -11.09 -0.16 15.52
N VAL A 194 -10.29 -0.94 16.24
CA VAL A 194 -9.02 -1.50 15.70
C VAL A 194 -9.32 -2.43 14.52
N THR A 195 -10.29 -3.33 14.65
CA THR A 195 -10.69 -4.24 13.57
C THR A 195 -11.19 -3.46 12.34
N TRP A 196 -11.96 -2.39 12.56
CA TRP A 196 -12.40 -1.49 11.50
C TRP A 196 -11.22 -0.81 10.80
N LEU A 197 -10.25 -0.29 11.56
CA LEU A 197 -9.05 0.35 11.01
C LEU A 197 -8.27 -0.62 10.12
N LEU A 198 -8.06 -1.86 10.58
CA LEU A 198 -7.41 -2.91 9.79
C LEU A 198 -8.21 -3.25 8.53
N GLY A 199 -9.55 -3.32 8.63
CA GLY A 199 -10.41 -3.50 7.46
C GLY A 199 -10.35 -2.35 6.47
N SER A 200 -10.18 -1.10 6.95
CA SER A 200 -10.02 0.08 6.09
C SER A 200 -8.70 0.05 5.32
N HIS A 201 -7.63 -0.50 5.91
CA HIS A 201 -6.37 -0.78 5.23
C HIS A 201 -6.55 -1.81 4.12
N GLU A 202 -7.16 -2.95 4.42
CA GLU A 202 -7.44 -3.99 3.42
C GLU A 202 -8.31 -3.44 2.27
N TYR A 203 -9.28 -2.56 2.60
CA TYR A 203 -10.13 -1.93 1.60
C TYR A 203 -9.39 -0.92 0.73
N LEU A 204 -8.46 -0.15 1.31
CA LEU A 204 -7.57 0.70 0.54
C LEU A 204 -6.75 -0.13 -0.45
N LEU A 205 -6.12 -1.22 0.01
CA LEU A 205 -5.35 -2.12 -0.86
C LEU A 205 -6.21 -2.69 -2.00
N GLN A 206 -7.42 -3.14 -1.68
CA GLN A 206 -8.41 -3.59 -2.66
C GLN A 206 -8.69 -2.54 -3.74
N CYS A 207 -8.88 -1.29 -3.35
CA CYS A 207 -9.18 -0.23 -4.30
C CYS A 207 -7.99 0.09 -5.20
N ILE A 208 -6.77 0.23 -4.65
CA ILE A 208 -5.58 0.54 -5.47
C ILE A 208 -5.19 -0.63 -6.38
N GLU A 209 -5.40 -1.87 -5.93
CA GLU A 209 -5.16 -3.03 -6.78
C GLU A 209 -6.16 -3.11 -7.92
N ALA A 210 -7.43 -2.78 -7.68
CA ALA A 210 -8.44 -2.72 -8.73
C ALA A 210 -8.02 -1.75 -9.86
N TRP A 211 -7.50 -0.58 -9.53
CA TRP A 211 -6.92 0.34 -10.51
C TRP A 211 -5.71 -0.26 -11.23
N ALA A 212 -4.75 -0.79 -10.48
CA ALA A 212 -3.52 -1.36 -11.05
C ALA A 212 -3.81 -2.52 -12.02
N THR A 213 -4.78 -3.37 -11.69
CA THR A 213 -5.25 -4.47 -12.52
C THR A 213 -5.86 -3.93 -13.82
N GLN A 214 -6.77 -2.96 -13.75
CA GLN A 214 -7.41 -2.38 -14.95
C GLN A 214 -6.41 -1.65 -15.87
N ILE A 215 -5.32 -1.11 -15.33
CA ILE A 215 -4.20 -0.59 -16.13
C ILE A 215 -3.39 -1.72 -16.74
N THR A 216 -3.05 -2.75 -15.97
CA THR A 216 -2.22 -3.87 -16.42
C THR A 216 -2.85 -4.58 -17.61
N VAL A 217 -4.16 -4.86 -17.54
CA VAL A 217 -4.88 -5.56 -18.61
C VAL A 217 -5.01 -4.72 -19.89
N ARG A 218 -5.12 -3.39 -19.78
CA ARG A 218 -5.28 -2.51 -20.96
C ARG A 218 -3.95 -2.09 -21.58
N TYR A 219 -2.94 -1.88 -20.74
CA TYR A 219 -1.71 -1.18 -21.14
C TYR A 219 -0.42 -1.91 -20.74
N GLY A 220 -0.52 -3.05 -20.07
CA GLY A 220 0.62 -3.86 -19.65
C GLY A 220 1.26 -3.38 -18.33
N LEU A 221 2.16 -4.21 -17.82
CA LEU A 221 2.85 -3.99 -16.54
C LEU A 221 3.79 -2.78 -16.55
N ASP A 222 4.46 -2.51 -17.67
CA ASP A 222 5.40 -1.38 -17.76
C ASP A 222 4.71 -0.04 -17.54
N VAL A 223 3.52 0.12 -18.12
CA VAL A 223 2.69 1.30 -17.91
C VAL A 223 2.20 1.37 -16.47
N MET A 224 1.77 0.24 -15.90
CA MET A 224 1.31 0.17 -14.51
C MET A 224 2.44 0.58 -13.54
N PHE A 225 3.65 0.03 -13.70
CA PHE A 225 4.80 0.40 -12.86
C PHE A 225 5.20 1.86 -13.05
N ASP A 226 5.15 2.39 -14.27
CA ASP A 226 5.46 3.80 -14.51
C ASP A 226 4.45 4.74 -13.84
N ILE A 227 3.16 4.39 -13.86
CA ILE A 227 2.13 5.13 -13.13
C ILE A 227 2.40 5.04 -11.62
N GLN A 228 2.67 3.85 -11.08
CA GLN A 228 2.97 3.66 -9.67
C GLN A 228 4.21 4.45 -9.22
N PHE A 229 5.26 4.49 -10.05
CA PHE A 229 6.48 5.23 -9.79
C PHE A 229 6.23 6.74 -9.63
N THR A 230 5.36 7.33 -10.46
CA THR A 230 4.94 8.74 -10.31
C THR A 230 3.98 8.93 -9.15
N LEU A 231 2.98 8.06 -9.02
CA LEU A 231 1.96 8.12 -7.97
C LEU A 231 2.57 8.08 -6.57
N TRP A 232 3.32 7.02 -6.29
CA TRP A 232 3.93 6.76 -4.98
C TRP A 232 5.23 7.51 -4.75
N GLY A 233 5.83 8.10 -5.79
CA GLY A 233 7.02 8.93 -5.64
C GLY A 233 6.70 10.41 -5.44
N ASP A 234 5.70 10.90 -6.17
CA ASP A 234 5.56 12.35 -6.40
C ASP A 234 4.21 12.89 -5.90
N THR A 235 3.16 12.06 -5.91
CA THR A 235 1.78 12.52 -5.67
C THR A 235 1.28 12.21 -4.26
N VAL A 236 1.37 10.95 -3.83
CA VAL A 236 0.73 10.48 -2.59
C VAL A 236 1.55 10.84 -1.35
N LEU A 237 2.88 10.67 -1.38
CA LEU A 237 3.73 10.79 -0.18
C LEU A 237 3.64 12.14 0.52
N PRO A 238 3.66 13.30 -0.16
CA PRO A 238 3.54 14.59 0.52
C PRO A 238 2.20 14.74 1.25
N GLY A 239 1.12 14.23 0.64
CA GLY A 239 -0.20 14.22 1.25
C GLY A 239 -0.28 13.28 2.44
N ALA A 240 0.28 12.07 2.32
CA ALA A 240 0.30 11.06 3.38
C ALA A 240 1.03 11.58 4.63
N LYS A 241 2.20 12.20 4.44
CA LYS A 241 2.95 12.88 5.49
C LYS A 241 2.12 13.97 6.17
N ARG A 242 1.46 14.83 5.40
CA ARG A 242 0.59 15.89 5.93
C ARG A 242 -0.56 15.32 6.77
N LEU A 243 -1.23 14.29 6.28
CA LEU A 243 -2.34 13.64 6.99
C LEU A 243 -1.88 13.02 8.32
N LYS A 244 -0.71 12.37 8.33
CA LYS A 244 -0.14 11.82 9.57
C LYS A 244 0.20 12.91 10.60
N ALA A 245 0.74 14.04 10.15
CA ALA A 245 0.97 15.18 11.04
C ALA A 245 -0.33 15.78 11.60
N GLU A 246 -1.34 15.95 10.75
CA GLU A 246 -2.63 16.56 11.11
C GLU A 246 -3.44 15.69 12.08
N TYR A 247 -3.57 14.40 11.78
CA TYR A 247 -4.45 13.51 12.53
C TYR A 247 -3.74 12.82 13.69
N LEU A 248 -2.48 12.39 13.48
CA LEU A 248 -1.75 11.53 14.42
C LEU A 248 -0.66 12.28 15.20
N GLY A 249 -0.44 13.57 14.94
CA GLY A 249 0.54 14.38 15.65
C GLY A 249 2.00 14.01 15.35
N ILE A 250 2.26 13.27 14.27
CA ILE A 250 3.61 12.88 13.86
C ILE A 250 4.34 14.11 13.30
N GLY A 251 5.49 14.41 13.87
CA GLY A 251 6.32 15.55 13.53
C GLY A 251 7.24 15.31 12.34
N THR A 252 8.32 16.08 12.27
CA THR A 252 9.37 15.96 11.25
C THR A 252 10.72 16.30 11.85
N GLY A 253 11.81 15.94 11.17
CA GLY A 253 13.16 16.41 11.53
C GLY A 253 14.01 15.42 12.32
N SER A 254 13.55 14.19 12.54
CA SER A 254 14.35 13.13 13.16
C SER A 254 14.05 11.77 12.54
N VAL A 255 14.96 10.80 12.76
CA VAL A 255 14.72 9.40 12.42
C VAL A 255 13.53 8.85 13.21
N GLU A 256 13.36 9.28 14.47
CA GLU A 256 12.23 8.89 15.30
C GLU A 256 10.88 9.21 14.64
N GLU A 257 10.68 10.45 14.14
CA GLU A 257 9.44 10.85 13.48
C GLU A 257 9.20 10.08 12.17
N TRP A 258 10.27 9.79 11.41
CA TRP A 258 10.18 8.95 10.22
C TRP A 258 9.79 7.51 10.57
N MET A 259 10.32 6.94 11.65
CA MET A 259 9.95 5.59 12.09
C MET A 259 8.51 5.52 12.59
N LYS A 260 7.98 6.57 13.25
CA LYS A 260 6.55 6.67 13.58
C LYS A 260 5.67 6.73 12.33
N ASP A 261 6.09 7.50 11.33
CA ASP A 261 5.40 7.61 10.04
C ASP A 261 5.28 6.25 9.34
N LEU A 262 6.37 5.48 9.30
CA LEU A 262 6.43 4.14 8.74
C LEU A 262 5.54 3.15 9.50
N GLN A 263 5.47 3.25 10.83
CA GLN A 263 4.55 2.45 11.64
C GLN A 263 3.08 2.78 11.37
N MET A 264 2.80 3.98 10.84
CA MET A 264 1.46 4.47 10.52
C MET A 264 1.28 4.68 9.01
N ASP A 265 1.74 3.75 8.18
CA ASP A 265 1.41 3.75 6.75
C ASP A 265 0.13 2.95 6.49
N ALA A 266 -0.93 3.63 6.02
CA ALA A 266 -2.21 3.01 5.68
C ALA A 266 -2.12 2.00 4.53
N THR A 267 -1.02 1.96 3.79
CA THR A 267 -0.74 0.97 2.74
C THR A 267 0.14 -0.19 3.21
N ALA A 268 0.62 -0.18 4.47
CA ALA A 268 1.48 -1.22 5.02
C ALA A 268 1.18 -1.54 6.49
N MET A 269 -0.10 -1.58 6.87
CA MET A 269 -0.53 -2.08 8.18
C MET A 269 -0.44 -3.62 8.25
N PRO A 270 -0.40 -4.22 9.46
CA PRO A 270 -0.58 -5.66 9.58
C PRO A 270 -1.92 -6.08 8.97
N GLY A 271 -1.93 -7.26 8.35
CA GLY A 271 -3.12 -7.74 7.68
C GLY A 271 -2.79 -8.98 6.89
N LYS A 272 -3.22 -9.03 5.63
CA LYS A 272 -2.93 -10.15 4.73
C LYS A 272 -1.80 -9.81 3.76
N ALA A 273 -1.62 -8.53 3.45
CA ALA A 273 -0.61 -8.11 2.50
C ALA A 273 0.79 -7.94 3.09
N PHE A 274 0.89 -7.50 4.34
CA PHE A 274 2.17 -7.11 4.95
C PHE A 274 2.37 -7.70 6.35
N ASP A 275 3.64 -7.92 6.68
CA ASP A 275 4.13 -8.16 8.04
C ASP A 275 5.43 -7.36 8.14
N CYS A 276 5.44 -6.34 8.99
CA CYS A 276 6.56 -5.43 9.13
C CYS A 276 7.10 -5.43 10.57
N THR A 277 8.42 -5.41 10.69
CA THR A 277 9.10 -5.12 11.95
C THR A 277 9.81 -3.78 11.84
N PHE A 278 9.66 -2.97 12.89
CA PHE A 278 10.28 -1.67 13.02
C PHE A 278 11.23 -1.73 14.20
N GLU A 279 12.44 -1.23 14.06
CA GLU A 279 13.47 -1.22 15.11
C GLU A 279 14.13 0.15 15.14
N MET A 280 14.46 0.64 16.33
CA MET A 280 15.23 1.89 16.48
C MET A 280 16.39 1.61 17.45
N PRO A 281 17.45 0.91 16.98
CA PRO A 281 18.56 0.49 17.84
C PRO A 281 19.34 1.67 18.44
N GLU A 282 19.31 2.83 17.79
CA GLU A 282 19.93 4.08 18.24
C GLU A 282 18.99 5.26 17.93
N PRO A 283 19.09 6.41 18.63
CA PRO A 283 18.19 7.55 18.41
C PRO A 283 18.13 8.05 16.96
N ASP A 284 19.26 7.98 16.24
CA ASP A 284 19.40 8.43 14.86
C ASP A 284 19.56 7.25 13.87
N VAL A 285 19.12 6.04 14.26
CA VAL A 285 19.14 4.86 13.38
C VAL A 285 17.82 4.08 13.51
N GLY A 286 17.10 4.00 12.40
CA GLY A 286 15.87 3.23 12.26
C GLY A 286 16.05 2.08 11.28
N VAL A 287 15.35 0.97 11.50
CA VAL A 287 15.34 -0.19 10.62
C VAL A 287 13.91 -0.65 10.38
N LEU A 288 13.55 -0.82 9.12
CA LEU A 288 12.28 -1.40 8.67
C LEU A 288 12.56 -2.72 7.97
N THR A 289 11.86 -3.77 8.39
CA THR A 289 11.93 -5.10 7.76
C THR A 289 10.54 -5.50 7.31
N PHE A 290 10.38 -5.88 6.05
CA PHE A 290 9.20 -6.58 5.56
C PHE A 290 9.46 -8.08 5.66
N ASN A 291 8.83 -8.74 6.63
CA ASN A 291 8.87 -10.20 6.76
C ASN A 291 7.90 -10.87 5.78
N ARG A 292 6.88 -10.14 5.34
CA ARG A 292 5.95 -10.53 4.29
C ARG A 292 5.55 -9.32 3.46
N CYS A 293 5.44 -9.52 2.15
CA CYS A 293 4.95 -8.55 1.20
C CYS A 293 4.20 -9.27 0.08
N VAL A 294 2.93 -8.91 -0.12
CA VAL A 294 2.06 -9.56 -1.11
C VAL A 294 2.66 -9.58 -2.51
N ALA A 295 3.37 -8.52 -2.92
CA ALA A 295 3.99 -8.49 -4.23
C ALA A 295 5.11 -9.53 -4.36
N VAL A 296 5.91 -9.72 -3.31
CA VAL A 296 6.98 -10.73 -3.31
C VAL A 296 6.40 -12.13 -3.38
N ASP A 297 5.46 -12.43 -2.47
CA ASP A 297 4.87 -13.77 -2.39
C ASP A 297 4.11 -14.11 -3.68
N GLN A 298 3.36 -13.16 -4.25
CA GLN A 298 2.62 -13.36 -5.49
C GLN A 298 3.53 -13.62 -6.69
N TRP A 299 4.53 -12.76 -6.93
CA TRP A 299 5.37 -12.89 -8.12
C TRP A 299 6.33 -14.07 -8.04
N GLU A 300 6.81 -14.44 -6.85
CA GLU A 300 7.61 -15.65 -6.68
C GLU A 300 6.75 -16.92 -6.87
N ALA A 301 5.53 -16.97 -6.31
CA ALA A 301 4.61 -18.09 -6.52
C ALA A 301 4.25 -18.27 -8.01
N MET A 302 4.10 -17.17 -8.75
CA MET A 302 3.87 -17.18 -10.19
C MET A 302 5.11 -17.50 -11.02
N GLY A 303 6.29 -17.68 -10.41
CA GLY A 303 7.53 -17.93 -11.13
C GLY A 303 8.00 -16.73 -11.97
N ARG A 304 7.69 -15.50 -11.54
CA ARG A 304 8.00 -14.24 -12.22
C ARG A 304 8.96 -13.34 -11.41
N PRO A 305 10.18 -13.83 -11.09
CA PRO A 305 11.17 -13.02 -10.36
C PRO A 305 11.63 -11.79 -11.15
N ASP A 306 11.43 -11.78 -12.47
CA ASP A 306 11.70 -10.64 -13.36
C ASP A 306 10.74 -9.47 -13.12
N ILE A 307 9.43 -9.75 -13.05
CA ILE A 307 8.42 -8.72 -12.70
C ILE A 307 8.68 -8.22 -11.28
N LEU A 308 9.00 -9.14 -10.37
CA LEU A 308 9.32 -8.81 -9.01
C LEU A 308 10.53 -7.87 -8.91
N GLU A 309 11.60 -8.18 -9.64
CA GLU A 309 12.80 -7.35 -9.68
C GLU A 309 12.45 -5.94 -10.16
N LYS A 310 11.67 -5.79 -11.24
CA LYS A 310 11.25 -4.47 -11.70
C LYS A 310 10.44 -3.74 -10.62
N ASN A 311 9.43 -4.38 -10.04
CA ASN A 311 8.57 -3.76 -9.03
C ASN A 311 9.37 -3.28 -7.82
N CYS A 312 10.18 -4.18 -7.25
CA CYS A 312 10.91 -3.91 -6.01
C CYS A 312 12.16 -3.06 -6.22
N HIS A 313 12.82 -3.07 -7.38
CA HIS A 313 14.00 -2.23 -7.64
C HIS A 313 13.68 -0.89 -8.28
N SER A 314 12.42 -0.48 -8.38
CA SER A 314 12.04 0.83 -8.93
C SER A 314 11.20 1.64 -7.93
N THR A 315 9.92 1.28 -7.80
CA THR A 315 8.93 2.04 -7.03
C THR A 315 9.26 2.08 -5.54
N CYS A 316 9.56 0.93 -4.92
CA CYS A 316 9.79 0.88 -3.47
C CYS A 316 10.99 1.74 -3.02
N PRO A 317 12.19 1.63 -3.62
CA PRO A 317 13.32 2.48 -3.25
C PRO A 317 13.04 3.96 -3.51
N LYS A 318 12.41 4.32 -4.64
CA LYS A 318 12.03 5.72 -4.89
C LYS A 318 11.17 6.25 -3.76
N SER A 319 10.09 5.54 -3.40
CA SER A 319 9.19 5.98 -2.34
C SER A 319 9.90 6.11 -0.99
N MET A 320 10.76 5.14 -0.62
CA MET A 320 11.53 5.20 0.62
C MET A 320 12.50 6.39 0.64
N ILE A 321 13.29 6.57 -0.42
CA ILE A 321 14.32 7.63 -0.51
C ILE A 321 13.66 9.01 -0.53
N VAL A 322 12.63 9.18 -1.37
CA VAL A 322 11.93 10.46 -1.51
C VAL A 322 11.25 10.84 -0.19
N THR A 323 10.52 9.93 0.44
CA THR A 323 9.84 10.23 1.73
C THR A 323 10.84 10.51 2.83
N THR A 324 11.92 9.72 2.93
CA THR A 324 13.00 9.95 3.90
C THR A 324 13.53 11.39 3.83
N LYS A 325 13.76 11.91 2.62
CA LYS A 325 14.21 13.30 2.42
C LYS A 325 13.15 14.35 2.75
N MET A 326 11.86 14.02 2.71
CA MET A 326 10.79 14.90 3.18
C MET A 326 10.80 15.07 4.71
N TYR A 327 11.35 14.11 5.45
CA TYR A 327 11.45 14.13 6.91
C TYR A 327 12.71 14.86 7.39
N HIS A 328 13.85 14.59 6.77
CA HIS A 328 15.09 15.31 7.04
C HIS A 328 16.03 15.25 5.83
N PRO A 329 16.56 16.39 5.32
CA PRO A 329 17.36 16.41 4.09
C PRO A 329 18.66 15.60 4.20
N ASP A 330 19.24 15.51 5.40
CA ASP A 330 20.49 14.76 5.64
C ASP A 330 20.28 13.28 5.96
N MET A 331 19.02 12.83 6.10
CA MET A 331 18.74 11.41 6.39
C MET A 331 19.06 10.56 5.17
N GLN A 332 19.70 9.41 5.38
CA GLN A 332 20.10 8.47 4.34
C GLN A 332 19.25 7.21 4.40
N VAL A 333 19.09 6.56 3.26
CA VAL A 333 18.47 5.24 3.13
C VAL A 333 19.54 4.25 2.66
N GLU A 334 19.65 3.13 3.37
CA GLU A 334 20.42 1.97 2.95
C GLU A 334 19.47 0.80 2.74
N ILE A 335 19.57 0.17 1.57
CA ILE A 335 18.87 -1.07 1.27
C ILE A 335 19.77 -2.19 1.79
N LEU A 336 19.29 -2.96 2.76
CA LEU A 336 20.02 -4.08 3.35
C LEU A 336 19.64 -5.41 2.68
N ALA A 337 18.38 -5.55 2.30
CA ALA A 337 17.85 -6.68 1.55
C ALA A 337 16.75 -6.19 0.60
N ILE A 338 16.70 -6.74 -0.61
CA ILE A 338 15.65 -6.50 -1.59
C ILE A 338 15.46 -7.76 -2.45
N PRO A 339 14.24 -8.09 -2.90
CA PRO A 339 14.00 -9.30 -3.68
C PRO A 339 14.74 -9.29 -5.03
N PRO A 340 14.88 -10.43 -5.71
CA PRO A 340 14.34 -11.75 -5.38
C PRO A 340 14.95 -12.35 -4.11
N ARG A 341 14.15 -13.08 -3.32
CA ARG A 341 14.67 -13.77 -2.14
C ARG A 341 15.61 -14.90 -2.56
N LYS A 342 16.62 -15.18 -1.73
CA LYS A 342 17.49 -16.34 -1.92
C LYS A 342 16.83 -17.61 -1.37
N ASP A 343 16.17 -17.48 -0.23
CA ASP A 343 15.39 -18.53 0.42
C ASP A 343 13.98 -18.01 0.79
N PRO A 344 12.91 -18.80 0.65
CA PRO A 344 11.56 -18.41 1.09
C PRO A 344 11.46 -18.02 2.58
N ASP A 345 12.39 -18.49 3.40
CA ASP A 345 12.50 -18.16 4.83
C ASP A 345 13.28 -16.85 5.08
N ASP A 346 13.79 -16.19 4.03
CA ASP A 346 14.40 -14.86 4.11
C ASP A 346 13.33 -13.75 4.09
N VAL A 347 13.65 -12.61 4.70
CA VAL A 347 12.81 -11.40 4.64
C VAL A 347 12.61 -10.93 3.19
N CYS A 348 11.48 -10.31 2.91
CA CYS A 348 11.21 -9.71 1.60
C CYS A 348 12.16 -8.55 1.31
N CYS A 349 12.27 -7.60 2.24
CA CYS A 349 13.22 -6.51 2.15
C CYS A 349 13.54 -5.93 3.52
N ARG A 350 14.70 -5.28 3.64
CA ARG A 350 15.17 -4.65 4.88
C ARG A 350 15.85 -3.33 4.55
N TRP A 351 15.52 -2.30 5.30
CA TRP A 351 15.91 -0.92 5.05
C TRP A 351 16.45 -0.31 6.33
N ARG A 352 17.51 0.50 6.21
CA ARG A 352 18.06 1.29 7.31
C ARG A 352 17.97 2.77 6.98
N PHE A 353 17.59 3.55 7.98
CA PHE A 353 17.48 5.01 7.93
C PHE A 353 18.39 5.63 8.98
N SER A 354 19.17 6.67 8.63
CA SER A 354 20.07 7.31 9.61
C SER A 354 20.43 8.76 9.28
N ILE A 355 20.85 9.53 10.28
CA ILE A 355 21.44 10.89 10.15
C ILE A 355 22.91 10.85 10.61
N GLY A 356 23.85 11.42 9.84
CA GLY A 356 25.24 11.69 10.27
C GLY A 356 26.39 11.16 9.39
N ASP A 357 27.59 11.71 9.63
CA ASP A 357 28.85 11.43 8.91
C ASP A 357 29.46 10.10 9.37
N GLY A 358 29.13 9.04 8.65
CA GLY A 358 29.47 7.65 8.99
C GLY A 358 28.41 6.67 8.52
N GLY A 359 27.27 7.20 8.05
CA GLY A 359 26.26 6.44 7.34
C GLY A 359 26.79 5.86 6.01
N PRO A 360 26.25 4.71 5.56
CA PRO A 360 26.58 4.10 4.27
C PRO A 360 26.36 5.04 3.09
N THR A 361 26.96 4.71 1.93
CA THR A 361 26.83 5.48 0.68
C THR A 361 25.35 5.71 0.36
N PRO A 362 24.92 6.97 0.20
CA PRO A 362 23.54 7.29 -0.18
C PRO A 362 23.13 6.53 -1.44
N VAL A 363 21.96 5.91 -1.41
CA VAL A 363 21.34 5.41 -2.64
C VAL A 363 20.86 6.61 -3.43
N GLU A 364 21.56 6.95 -4.52
CA GLU A 364 21.17 8.05 -5.39
C GLU A 364 19.94 7.67 -6.21
N LEU A 365 18.96 8.58 -6.28
CA LEU A 365 17.84 8.47 -7.21
C LEU A 365 18.38 8.51 -8.64
N GLY A 366 18.04 7.50 -9.44
CA GLY A 366 18.34 7.54 -10.86
C GLY A 366 17.53 8.65 -11.55
N THR A 367 17.91 8.97 -12.78
CA THR A 367 17.00 9.67 -13.69
C THR A 367 16.38 8.64 -14.60
N LYS A 368 15.04 8.65 -14.71
CA LYS A 368 14.32 7.84 -15.69
C LYS A 368 14.98 8.02 -17.07
N PRO A 369 15.31 6.93 -17.80
CA PRO A 369 15.83 7.03 -19.15
C PRO A 369 14.89 7.88 -20.01
N ALA A 370 15.44 8.82 -20.78
CA ALA A 370 14.65 9.54 -21.77
C ALA A 370 14.16 8.51 -22.79
N GLY A 371 12.85 8.22 -22.78
CA GLY A 371 12.24 7.21 -23.66
C GLY A 371 12.62 7.45 -25.12
N GLY A 372 13.15 6.41 -25.77
CA GLY A 372 13.46 6.39 -27.20
C GLY A 372 12.24 6.08 -28.06
#